data_AF-A0A7L2PVW1-F1
#
_entry.id   AF-A0A7L2PVW1-F1
#
_cell.length_a   1.000
_cell.length_b   1.000
_cell.length_c   1.000
_cell.angle_alpha   90.00
_cell.angle_beta   90.00
_cell.angle_gamma   90.00
#
_symmetry.space_group_name_H-M   'P 1'
#
loop_
_entity.id
_entity.type
_entity.pdbx_description
1 polymer ?
#
loop_
_entity_poly.entity_id
_entity_poly.type
_entity_poly.pdbx_seq_one_letter_code
_entity_poly.pdbx_strand_id
1 'polypeptide(L)'
;QAVAHILPFRDQNRRFLDPIWNRHHVERVEVVLKETVDAKGRTSFYEQYGVIRDVLQNHLTEALMFLVMELPANVSSAQEVVQHKLQAFQSLWGLQRSSAVLGQYQAYDSQVQEELPQARGYVSTTPTFAGVLIHSHSPRWEGVPFLLTSGKALDERVGYARVLFRNRAYCPQSGTLRDAGHSQCKPKQIIFYFGHGALNTPAVLVSRNLFQPVMPKDSWREAGARSDLHVFGQPLSDFYMYSPVKERDAYSVLISHIYHGRKDFFITTENLLASWAFWTPLLDSTSRQPPRLYPGGVENQQLLDFEMVAGGVAFTLAEPAELLSPSGQMPSDFRAIQSKFRQSPLVSAWAEELIAQLASDMEEAAVRSVARSGQFHLALSGGSSPVGLFQRLARHHYAFPWQHSHVWLVDERCVPLTDSESNFLGLHRHLLQHVRVPYFNIHPMPVHLNRRLCVEEDGGAELYAEDIAALVANASFDLVLLGVGTDGHTASLFPRSESGLEGAPTVVLTESPVKPHQRMSLSLPLINRARQVFVLVLGKGKHDITTLLSRVGREPRKWPISGVSPSSGQLVWYVDYEALLG
;
A
#
# COMPACT_ATOMS: atom_id res chain seq x y z
N GLN A 1 13.08 -16.87 25.60
CA GLN A 1 12.74 -17.31 26.98
C GLN A 1 11.27 -17.11 27.34
N ALA A 2 10.67 -15.93 27.11
CA ALA A 2 9.24 -15.70 27.43
C ALA A 2 8.29 -16.69 26.72
N VAL A 3 8.48 -16.92 25.41
CA VAL A 3 7.70 -17.92 24.63
C VAL A 3 7.80 -19.32 25.24
N ALA A 4 9.03 -19.78 25.53
CA ALA A 4 9.30 -21.08 26.15
C ALA A 4 8.66 -21.23 27.55
N HIS A 5 8.31 -20.11 28.20
CA HIS A 5 7.70 -20.11 29.52
C HIS A 5 6.17 -20.04 29.49
N ILE A 6 5.53 -19.85 28.32
CA ILE A 6 4.05 -19.79 28.22
C ILE A 6 3.41 -21.04 28.81
N LEU A 7 3.86 -22.23 28.39
CA LEU A 7 3.28 -23.49 28.84
C LEU A 7 3.59 -23.79 30.31
N PRO A 8 4.85 -23.71 30.79
CA PRO A 8 5.15 -23.84 32.22
C PRO A 8 4.40 -22.84 33.09
N PHE A 9 4.23 -21.60 32.63
CA PHE A 9 3.47 -20.59 33.36
C PHE A 9 2.01 -20.99 33.52
N ARG A 10 1.38 -21.50 32.45
CA ARG A 10 -0.01 -21.98 32.48
C ARG A 10 -0.19 -23.12 33.48
N ASP A 11 0.76 -24.05 33.53
CA ASP A 11 0.75 -25.18 34.46
C ASP A 11 0.98 -24.76 35.92
N GLN A 12 2.00 -23.94 36.19
CA GLN A 12 2.32 -23.44 37.53
C GLN A 12 1.20 -22.59 38.13
N ASN A 13 0.44 -21.90 37.28
CA ASN A 13 -0.66 -21.02 37.67
C ASN A 13 -2.03 -21.63 37.39
N ARG A 14 -2.10 -22.95 37.15
CA ARG A 14 -3.32 -23.67 36.76
C ARG A 14 -4.52 -23.38 37.66
N ARG A 15 -4.31 -23.34 38.99
CA ARG A 15 -5.35 -23.04 39.98
C ARG A 15 -6.06 -21.70 39.74
N PHE A 16 -5.36 -20.72 39.17
CA PHE A 16 -5.89 -19.39 38.89
C PHE A 16 -6.38 -19.27 37.45
N LEU A 17 -5.73 -19.98 36.51
CA LEU A 17 -5.99 -19.83 35.08
C LEU A 17 -7.14 -20.70 34.59
N ASP A 18 -7.31 -21.94 35.08
CA ASP A 18 -8.36 -22.86 34.59
C ASP A 18 -9.78 -22.24 34.60
N PRO A 19 -10.20 -21.47 35.64
CA PRO A 19 -11.52 -20.83 35.65
C PRO A 19 -11.69 -19.70 34.62
N ILE A 20 -10.59 -19.03 34.22
CA ILE A 20 -10.64 -17.79 33.43
C ILE A 20 -10.02 -17.93 32.02
N TRP A 21 -9.36 -19.05 31.69
CA TRP A 21 -8.72 -19.25 30.38
C TRP A 21 -9.69 -19.85 29.35
N ASN A 22 -10.79 -19.14 29.11
CA ASN A 22 -11.89 -19.56 28.24
C ASN A 22 -12.68 -18.35 27.71
N ARG A 23 -13.56 -18.60 26.73
CA ARG A 23 -14.40 -17.62 26.02
C ARG A 23 -15.24 -16.71 26.90
N HIS A 24 -15.61 -17.16 28.10
CA HIS A 24 -16.45 -16.38 29.00
C HIS A 24 -15.68 -15.25 29.67
N HIS A 25 -14.35 -15.35 29.74
CA HIS A 25 -13.48 -14.45 30.48
C HIS A 25 -12.43 -13.80 29.58
N VAL A 26 -11.95 -14.48 28.54
CA VAL A 26 -11.02 -13.90 27.56
C VAL A 26 -11.82 -13.08 26.54
N GLU A 27 -11.36 -11.86 26.32
CA GLU A 27 -11.86 -10.97 25.27
C GLU A 27 -11.22 -11.29 23.94
N ARG A 28 -9.88 -11.36 23.91
CA ARG A 28 -9.09 -11.66 22.71
C ARG A 28 -7.68 -12.13 23.06
N VAL A 29 -7.03 -12.78 22.11
CA VAL A 29 -5.61 -13.15 22.16
C VAL A 29 -4.86 -12.40 21.05
N GLU A 30 -3.70 -11.85 21.36
CA GLU A 30 -2.86 -11.10 20.42
C GLU A 30 -1.45 -11.70 20.41
N VAL A 31 -0.88 -11.93 19.23
CA VAL A 31 0.52 -12.31 19.07
C VAL A 31 1.15 -11.40 18.02
N VAL A 32 2.09 -10.57 18.45
CA VAL A 32 2.62 -9.46 17.66
C VAL A 32 4.14 -9.54 17.59
N LEU A 33 4.70 -9.29 16.40
CA LEU A 33 6.12 -9.07 16.18
C LEU A 33 6.34 -7.93 15.17
N LYS A 34 6.69 -6.75 15.66
CA LYS A 34 7.03 -5.60 14.84
C LYS A 34 8.54 -5.44 14.72
N GLU A 35 9.00 -5.02 13.55
CA GLU A 35 10.39 -4.68 13.28
C GLU A 35 10.50 -3.28 12.70
N THR A 36 11.43 -2.48 13.22
CA THR A 36 11.80 -1.18 12.62
C THR A 36 12.70 -1.34 11.40
N VAL A 37 13.38 -2.48 11.27
CA VAL A 37 14.28 -2.76 10.16
C VAL A 37 13.47 -3.13 8.91
N ASP A 38 13.92 -2.67 7.75
CA ASP A 38 13.34 -2.99 6.46
C ASP A 38 13.87 -4.35 5.91
N ALA A 39 13.57 -4.67 4.67
CA ALA A 39 14.05 -5.88 3.99
C ALA A 39 15.30 -5.66 3.13
N LYS A 40 15.92 -4.46 3.18
CA LYS A 40 17.08 -4.14 2.35
C LYS A 40 18.23 -5.12 2.62
N GLY A 41 18.91 -5.54 1.57
CA GLY A 41 19.96 -6.57 1.58
C GLY A 41 19.46 -8.01 1.65
N ARG A 42 18.14 -8.22 1.76
CA ARG A 42 17.50 -9.55 1.82
C ARG A 42 16.27 -9.67 0.90
N THR A 43 16.10 -8.76 -0.06
CA THR A 43 14.93 -8.73 -0.95
C THR A 43 14.80 -9.99 -1.79
N SER A 44 15.91 -10.60 -2.22
CA SER A 44 15.94 -11.86 -2.98
C SER A 44 15.24 -13.01 -2.26
N PHE A 45 15.41 -13.08 -0.94
CA PHE A 45 14.70 -14.01 -0.07
C PHE A 45 13.28 -13.50 0.14
N TYR A 46 13.13 -12.27 0.63
CA TYR A 46 11.83 -11.78 1.11
C TYR A 46 10.75 -11.77 0.02
N GLU A 47 11.11 -11.50 -1.23
CA GLU A 47 10.21 -11.48 -2.39
C GLU A 47 9.57 -12.84 -2.68
N GLN A 48 10.22 -13.94 -2.32
CA GLN A 48 9.68 -15.28 -2.50
C GLN A 48 8.74 -15.69 -1.37
N TYR A 49 8.96 -15.16 -0.16
CA TYR A 49 8.30 -15.65 1.05
C TYR A 49 7.21 -14.69 1.56
N GLY A 50 7.52 -13.40 1.65
CA GLY A 50 6.70 -12.38 2.30
C GLY A 50 6.55 -12.57 3.81
N VAL A 51 5.96 -11.59 4.48
CA VAL A 51 5.85 -11.56 5.95
C VAL A 51 5.09 -12.76 6.53
N ILE A 52 4.10 -13.29 5.79
CA ILE A 52 3.27 -14.41 6.26
C ILE A 52 4.12 -15.67 6.43
N ARG A 53 4.95 -16.01 5.44
CA ARG A 53 5.82 -17.20 5.51
C ARG A 53 7.04 -16.97 6.38
N ASP A 54 7.56 -15.74 6.41
CA ASP A 54 8.76 -15.40 7.19
C ASP A 54 8.49 -15.47 8.70
N VAL A 55 7.32 -14.98 9.17
CA VAL A 55 7.06 -14.79 10.61
C VAL A 55 5.72 -15.34 11.11
N LEU A 56 4.62 -15.14 10.37
CA LEU A 56 3.29 -15.51 10.90
C LEU A 56 3.12 -17.03 10.95
N GLN A 57 3.45 -17.72 9.86
CA GLN A 57 3.24 -19.16 9.67
C GLN A 57 4.04 -20.01 10.67
N ASN A 58 5.20 -19.51 11.09
CA ASN A 58 6.12 -20.21 11.97
C ASN A 58 6.09 -19.62 13.40
N HIS A 59 6.73 -18.49 13.66
CA HIS A 59 7.02 -17.94 14.97
C HIS A 59 5.76 -17.56 15.74
N LEU A 60 4.85 -16.79 15.12
CA LEU A 60 3.64 -16.33 15.82
C LEU A 60 2.62 -17.44 15.99
N THR A 61 2.54 -18.34 15.00
CA THR A 61 1.68 -19.53 15.10
C THR A 61 2.10 -20.42 16.27
N GLU A 62 3.41 -20.67 16.47
CA GLU A 62 3.88 -21.46 17.60
C GLU A 62 3.56 -20.82 18.96
N ALA A 63 3.76 -19.50 19.07
CA ALA A 63 3.39 -18.77 20.28
C ALA A 63 1.86 -18.84 20.53
N LEU A 64 1.04 -18.72 19.48
CA LEU A 64 -0.40 -18.88 19.57
C LEU A 64 -0.77 -20.28 20.07
N MET A 65 -0.16 -21.34 19.52
CA MET A 65 -0.46 -22.72 19.92
C MET A 65 -0.22 -22.95 21.40
N PHE A 66 0.87 -22.43 21.97
CA PHE A 66 1.10 -22.53 23.42
C PHE A 66 0.08 -21.79 24.28
N LEU A 67 -0.54 -20.73 23.77
CA LEU A 67 -1.60 -20.00 24.46
C LEU A 67 -2.95 -20.74 24.40
N VAL A 68 -3.29 -21.30 23.24
CA VAL A 68 -4.66 -21.75 22.95
C VAL A 68 -4.87 -23.25 23.10
N MET A 69 -3.83 -24.07 23.01
CA MET A 69 -3.98 -25.51 23.19
C MET A 69 -4.50 -25.85 24.59
N GLU A 70 -5.22 -26.97 24.70
CA GLU A 70 -5.55 -27.54 26.01
C GLU A 70 -4.27 -27.86 26.79
N LEU A 71 -4.33 -27.70 28.11
CA LEU A 71 -3.16 -27.97 28.95
C LEU A 71 -2.98 -29.49 29.08
N PRO A 72 -1.83 -30.06 28.67
CA PRO A 72 -1.54 -31.48 28.87
C PRO A 72 -1.67 -31.92 30.33
N ALA A 73 -1.94 -33.20 30.57
CA ALA A 73 -1.90 -33.75 31.92
C ALA A 73 -0.47 -33.70 32.47
N ASN A 74 0.52 -33.95 31.60
CA ASN A 74 1.93 -33.79 31.90
C ASN A 74 2.59 -32.83 30.90
N VAL A 75 2.81 -31.58 31.30
CA VAL A 75 3.49 -30.57 30.46
C VAL A 75 4.96 -30.88 30.16
N SER A 76 5.57 -31.82 30.87
CA SER A 76 6.92 -32.31 30.56
C SER A 76 6.92 -33.44 29.54
N SER A 77 5.76 -34.01 29.19
CA SER A 77 5.61 -35.04 28.17
C SER A 77 5.61 -34.42 26.78
N ALA A 78 6.71 -34.60 26.05
CA ALA A 78 6.83 -34.02 24.72
C ALA A 78 5.76 -34.54 23.74
N GLN A 79 5.37 -35.81 23.88
CA GLN A 79 4.31 -36.42 23.07
C GLN A 79 2.96 -35.76 23.33
N GLU A 80 2.59 -35.55 24.60
CA GLU A 80 1.32 -34.90 24.92
C GLU A 80 1.29 -33.45 24.43
N VAL A 81 2.39 -32.71 24.60
CA VAL A 81 2.49 -31.32 24.10
C VAL A 81 2.26 -31.27 22.59
N VAL A 82 2.95 -32.13 21.83
CA VAL A 82 2.81 -32.23 20.37
C VAL A 82 1.38 -32.59 19.97
N GLN A 83 0.75 -33.53 20.67
CA GLN A 83 -0.62 -33.96 20.38
C GLN A 83 -1.65 -32.84 20.62
N HIS A 84 -1.54 -32.11 21.74
CA HIS A 84 -2.46 -31.02 22.04
C HIS A 84 -2.27 -29.81 21.10
N LYS A 85 -1.05 -29.55 20.61
CA LYS A 85 -0.84 -28.58 19.52
C LYS A 85 -1.57 -28.99 18.24
N LEU A 86 -1.48 -30.25 17.85
CA LEU A 86 -2.15 -30.75 16.65
C LEU A 86 -3.68 -30.64 16.76
N GLN A 87 -4.24 -30.97 17.93
CA GLN A 87 -5.67 -30.79 18.22
C GLN A 87 -6.07 -29.30 18.17
N ALA A 88 -5.23 -28.41 18.67
CA ALA A 88 -5.46 -26.97 18.59
C ALA A 88 -5.51 -26.49 17.13
N PHE A 89 -4.58 -26.92 16.28
CA PHE A 89 -4.60 -26.63 14.84
C PHE A 89 -5.90 -27.11 14.17
N GLN A 90 -6.30 -28.36 14.46
CA GLN A 90 -7.53 -28.94 13.91
C GLN A 90 -8.78 -28.15 14.33
N SER A 91 -8.73 -27.44 15.46
CA SER A 91 -9.83 -26.62 15.95
C SER A 91 -9.93 -25.23 15.31
N LEU A 92 -8.95 -24.80 14.52
CA LEU A 92 -8.96 -23.47 13.90
C LEU A 92 -9.90 -23.43 12.69
N TRP A 93 -10.53 -22.28 12.46
CA TRP A 93 -11.30 -22.03 11.24
C TRP A 93 -10.34 -21.80 10.08
N GLY A 94 -10.64 -22.35 8.91
CA GLY A 94 -9.83 -22.14 7.71
C GLY A 94 -9.75 -20.65 7.35
N LEU A 95 -8.54 -20.18 7.04
CA LEU A 95 -8.32 -18.78 6.68
C LEU A 95 -8.81 -18.50 5.26
N GLN A 96 -9.41 -17.32 5.10
CA GLN A 96 -9.87 -16.79 3.83
C GLN A 96 -9.26 -15.43 3.58
N ARG A 97 -9.45 -14.88 2.38
CA ARG A 97 -8.96 -13.54 2.03
C ARG A 97 -9.42 -12.46 3.04
N SER A 98 -10.66 -12.54 3.52
CA SER A 98 -11.19 -11.59 4.52
C SER A 98 -10.60 -11.77 5.92
N SER A 99 -9.83 -12.83 6.17
CA SER A 99 -9.14 -13.06 7.43
C SER A 99 -7.87 -12.21 7.58
N ALA A 100 -7.43 -11.47 6.55
CA ALA A 100 -6.20 -10.70 6.62
C ALA A 100 -6.29 -9.31 5.98
N VAL A 101 -5.56 -8.37 6.57
CA VAL A 101 -5.15 -7.12 5.95
C VAL A 101 -3.65 -7.19 5.62
N LEU A 102 -3.28 -6.71 4.45
CA LEU A 102 -1.91 -6.80 3.93
C LEU A 102 -1.38 -5.41 3.62
N GLY A 103 -0.13 -5.15 3.97
CA GLY A 103 0.57 -3.90 3.69
C GLY A 103 1.97 -4.11 3.13
N GLN A 104 2.50 -3.11 2.42
CA GLN A 104 3.86 -3.07 1.91
C GLN A 104 4.46 -1.68 2.12
N TYR A 105 5.67 -1.59 2.70
CA TYR A 105 6.29 -0.28 2.88
C TYR A 105 6.74 0.29 1.52
N GLN A 106 6.58 1.59 1.33
CA GLN A 106 6.74 2.24 0.02
C GLN A 106 8.11 2.02 -0.62
N ALA A 107 9.18 1.99 0.18
CA ALA A 107 10.54 1.77 -0.31
C ALA A 107 10.84 0.31 -0.73
N TYR A 108 9.95 -0.65 -0.50
CA TYR A 108 10.24 -2.06 -0.76
C TYR A 108 10.39 -2.35 -2.26
N ASP A 109 9.50 -1.78 -3.09
CA ASP A 109 9.54 -2.03 -4.54
C ASP A 109 10.84 -1.51 -5.16
N SER A 110 11.28 -0.30 -4.79
CA SER A 110 12.56 0.25 -5.28
C SER A 110 13.77 -0.57 -4.79
N GLN A 111 13.73 -1.11 -3.57
CA GLN A 111 14.78 -2.01 -3.08
C GLN A 111 14.83 -3.33 -3.88
N VAL A 112 13.68 -3.89 -4.25
CA VAL A 112 13.58 -5.07 -5.13
C VAL A 112 14.16 -4.75 -6.52
N GLN A 113 13.84 -3.59 -7.10
CA GLN A 113 14.40 -3.16 -8.40
C GLN A 113 15.93 -3.00 -8.36
N GLU A 114 16.47 -2.46 -7.25
CA GLU A 114 17.90 -2.23 -7.04
C GLU A 114 18.66 -3.56 -6.90
N GLU A 115 18.15 -4.49 -6.10
CA GLU A 115 18.85 -5.71 -5.71
C GLU A 115 18.62 -6.91 -6.64
N LEU A 116 17.56 -6.90 -7.44
CA LEU A 116 17.18 -8.00 -8.33
C LEU A 116 17.15 -7.52 -9.80
N PRO A 117 18.23 -7.69 -10.57
CA PRO A 117 18.30 -7.24 -11.97
C PRO A 117 17.18 -7.80 -12.86
N GLN A 118 16.71 -9.01 -12.58
CA GLN A 118 15.58 -9.66 -13.28
C GLN A 118 14.22 -9.07 -12.93
N ALA A 119 14.12 -8.27 -11.87
CA ALA A 119 12.90 -7.60 -11.46
C ALA A 119 12.74 -6.21 -12.07
N ARG A 120 13.67 -5.74 -12.93
CA ARG A 120 13.57 -4.43 -13.60
C ARG A 120 12.25 -4.30 -14.37
N GLY A 121 11.36 -3.42 -13.89
CA GLY A 121 10.02 -3.18 -14.43
C GLY A 121 8.89 -4.05 -13.86
N TYR A 122 9.20 -4.98 -12.95
CA TYR A 122 8.23 -5.79 -12.21
C TYR A 122 7.80 -5.06 -10.93
N VAL A 123 6.50 -5.03 -10.62
CA VAL A 123 6.00 -4.45 -9.36
C VAL A 123 5.80 -5.57 -8.36
N SER A 124 6.46 -5.46 -7.21
CA SER A 124 6.26 -6.41 -6.13
C SER A 124 4.87 -6.25 -5.50
N THR A 125 4.16 -7.37 -5.38
CA THR A 125 2.93 -7.46 -4.56
C THR A 125 3.19 -8.15 -3.23
N THR A 126 4.47 -8.36 -2.86
CA THR A 126 4.87 -9.08 -1.66
C THR A 126 4.53 -8.28 -0.41
N PRO A 127 3.69 -8.80 0.51
CA PRO A 127 3.35 -8.09 1.73
C PRO A 127 4.53 -8.07 2.70
N THR A 128 4.85 -6.88 3.21
CA THR A 128 5.83 -6.64 4.29
C THR A 128 5.17 -6.38 5.63
N PHE A 129 3.84 -6.29 5.66
CA PHE A 129 2.99 -6.22 6.83
C PHE A 129 1.76 -7.11 6.64
N ALA A 130 1.35 -7.80 7.71
CA ALA A 130 0.08 -8.52 7.75
C ALA A 130 -0.55 -8.46 9.15
N GLY A 131 -1.84 -8.18 9.19
CA GLY A 131 -2.72 -8.38 10.34
C GLY A 131 -3.72 -9.48 10.03
N VAL A 132 -3.75 -10.55 10.83
CA VAL A 132 -4.56 -11.75 10.55
C VAL A 132 -5.48 -12.05 11.72
N LEU A 133 -6.77 -12.19 11.42
CA LEU A 133 -7.83 -12.61 12.34
C LEU A 133 -8.05 -14.12 12.22
N ILE A 134 -7.95 -14.81 13.35
CA ILE A 134 -8.13 -16.26 13.46
C ILE A 134 -9.25 -16.55 14.46
N HIS A 135 -10.07 -17.55 14.14
CA HIS A 135 -11.10 -18.09 15.02
C HIS A 135 -10.92 -19.59 15.23
N SER A 136 -11.54 -20.10 16.29
CA SER A 136 -11.56 -21.53 16.63
C SER A 136 -12.98 -22.00 16.86
N HIS A 137 -13.29 -23.23 16.42
CA HIS A 137 -14.53 -23.94 16.77
C HIS A 137 -14.41 -24.74 18.07
N SER A 138 -13.30 -24.64 18.80
CA SER A 138 -13.18 -25.24 20.12
C SER A 138 -14.17 -24.59 21.09
N PRO A 139 -14.92 -25.37 21.89
CA PRO A 139 -15.83 -24.82 22.91
C PRO A 139 -15.15 -23.87 23.90
N ARG A 140 -13.84 -24.04 24.15
CA ARG A 140 -13.06 -23.14 25.01
C ARG A 140 -12.92 -21.74 24.41
N TRP A 141 -12.82 -21.63 23.09
CA TRP A 141 -12.41 -20.42 22.38
C TRP A 141 -13.44 -19.87 21.41
N GLU A 142 -14.59 -20.52 21.28
CA GLU A 142 -15.68 -20.07 20.42
C GLU A 142 -16.04 -18.60 20.71
N GLY A 143 -16.00 -17.77 19.66
CA GLY A 143 -16.27 -16.33 19.72
C GLY A 143 -15.12 -15.46 20.25
N VAL A 144 -13.97 -16.03 20.59
CA VAL A 144 -12.76 -15.27 20.95
C VAL A 144 -11.92 -15.07 19.69
N PRO A 145 -11.60 -13.83 19.28
CA PRO A 145 -10.68 -13.57 18.18
C PRO A 145 -9.23 -13.74 18.62
N PHE A 146 -8.42 -14.35 17.75
CA PHE A 146 -6.97 -14.35 17.86
C PHE A 146 -6.38 -13.47 16.76
N LEU A 147 -5.59 -12.47 17.14
CA LEU A 147 -4.99 -11.51 16.24
C LEU A 147 -3.49 -11.77 16.14
N LEU A 148 -3.01 -12.06 14.93
CA LEU A 148 -1.59 -12.16 14.63
C LEU A 148 -1.17 -10.93 13.83
N THR A 149 -0.07 -10.30 14.21
CA THR A 149 0.43 -9.11 13.48
C THR A 149 1.93 -9.14 13.36
N SER A 150 2.43 -8.96 12.14
CA SER A 150 3.85 -8.76 11.89
C SER A 150 4.09 -7.78 10.76
N GLY A 151 5.22 -7.08 10.82
CA GLY A 151 5.69 -6.31 9.69
C GLY A 151 7.07 -5.69 9.87
N LYS A 152 7.59 -5.17 8.75
CA LYS A 152 8.88 -4.49 8.64
C LYS A 152 8.72 -2.99 8.45
N ALA A 153 9.79 -2.24 8.70
CA ALA A 153 9.78 -0.77 8.62
C ALA A 153 8.60 -0.17 9.42
N LEU A 154 8.38 -0.66 10.64
CA LEU A 154 7.34 -0.17 11.54
C LEU A 154 7.89 0.89 12.51
N ASP A 155 6.98 1.52 13.25
CA ASP A 155 7.24 2.59 14.23
C ASP A 155 8.11 2.14 15.40
N GLU A 156 7.98 0.88 15.80
CA GLU A 156 8.70 0.30 16.92
C GLU A 156 9.13 -1.15 16.64
N ARG A 157 10.16 -1.59 17.38
CA ARG A 157 10.55 -3.00 17.42
C ARG A 157 10.01 -3.61 18.70
N VAL A 158 8.98 -4.43 18.61
CA VAL A 158 8.35 -5.06 19.78
C VAL A 158 7.86 -6.45 19.44
N GLY A 159 7.94 -7.37 20.41
CA GLY A 159 7.40 -8.72 20.27
C GLY A 159 6.69 -9.14 21.54
N TYR A 160 5.45 -9.62 21.43
CA TYR A 160 4.69 -10.10 22.58
C TYR A 160 3.58 -11.09 22.20
N ALA A 161 3.20 -11.90 23.18
CA ALA A 161 1.97 -12.67 23.21
C ALA A 161 1.10 -12.17 24.37
N ARG A 162 -0.14 -11.79 24.12
CA ARG A 162 -1.00 -11.12 25.09
C ARG A 162 -2.38 -11.76 25.13
N VAL A 163 -2.89 -11.99 26.33
CA VAL A 163 -4.26 -12.44 26.60
C VAL A 163 -4.97 -11.33 27.35
N LEU A 164 -5.98 -10.75 26.70
CA LEU A 164 -6.80 -9.69 27.26
C LEU A 164 -8.11 -10.28 27.79
N PHE A 165 -8.45 -9.98 29.03
CA PHE A 165 -9.67 -10.46 29.67
C PHE A 165 -10.79 -9.41 29.59
N ARG A 166 -12.02 -9.90 29.44
CA ARG A 166 -13.23 -9.08 29.40
C ARG A 166 -13.37 -8.28 30.68
N ASN A 167 -13.59 -6.98 30.53
CA ASN A 167 -13.95 -6.14 31.64
C ASN A 167 -15.48 -6.06 31.80
N ARG A 168 -16.00 -6.64 32.88
CA ARG A 168 -17.44 -6.60 33.21
C ARG A 168 -17.79 -5.54 34.25
N ALA A 169 -16.81 -4.75 34.71
CA ALA A 169 -17.01 -3.77 35.75
C ALA A 169 -17.58 -2.46 35.18
N TYR A 170 -18.71 -2.01 35.74
CA TYR A 170 -19.22 -0.66 35.50
C TYR A 170 -18.72 0.28 36.60
N CYS A 171 -18.05 1.35 36.19
CA CYS A 171 -17.25 2.15 37.09
C CYS A 171 -17.64 3.63 37.01
N PRO A 172 -18.57 4.10 37.86
CA PRO A 172 -19.22 5.41 37.72
C PRO A 172 -18.32 6.61 38.03
N GLN A 173 -17.15 6.40 38.65
CA GLN A 173 -16.21 7.45 39.02
C GLN A 173 -14.99 7.50 38.09
N SER A 174 -14.31 8.66 38.01
CA SER A 174 -13.08 8.82 37.21
C SER A 174 -11.91 7.99 37.75
N GLY A 175 -11.07 7.47 36.85
CA GLY A 175 -10.07 6.42 37.11
C GLY A 175 -8.73 6.88 37.70
N THR A 176 -8.48 8.19 37.84
CA THR A 176 -7.18 8.76 38.23
C THR A 176 -6.75 8.48 39.68
N LEU A 177 -7.65 7.99 40.53
CA LEU A 177 -7.40 7.69 41.96
C LEU A 177 -7.49 6.20 42.32
N ARG A 178 -7.54 5.29 41.33
CA ARG A 178 -7.81 3.86 41.59
C ARG A 178 -6.54 3.04 41.79
N ASP A 179 -6.46 2.38 42.95
CA ASP A 179 -5.43 1.38 43.27
C ASP A 179 -5.41 0.25 42.21
N ALA A 180 -4.20 -0.03 41.71
CA ALA A 180 -3.93 -1.05 40.72
C ALA A 180 -4.30 -2.47 41.15
N GLY A 181 -4.18 -2.79 42.44
CA GLY A 181 -4.46 -4.14 42.96
C GLY A 181 -5.95 -4.44 43.09
N HIS A 182 -6.77 -3.43 43.34
CA HIS A 182 -8.18 -3.61 43.73
C HIS A 182 -9.19 -3.12 42.69
N SER A 183 -8.74 -2.34 41.70
CA SER A 183 -9.63 -1.79 40.67
C SER A 183 -10.06 -2.85 39.65
N GLN A 184 -11.33 -3.21 39.68
CA GLN A 184 -11.95 -4.05 38.65
C GLN A 184 -12.10 -3.33 37.28
N CYS A 185 -11.92 -2.01 37.27
CA CYS A 185 -12.12 -1.17 36.09
C CYS A 185 -10.91 -1.12 35.16
N LYS A 186 -9.72 -1.48 35.68
CA LYS A 186 -8.48 -1.50 34.90
C LYS A 186 -8.46 -2.74 34.00
N PRO A 187 -7.95 -2.63 32.76
CA PRO A 187 -7.78 -3.78 31.88
C PRO A 187 -7.03 -4.91 32.59
N LYS A 188 -7.54 -6.13 32.43
CA LYS A 188 -6.95 -7.35 32.97
C LYS A 188 -6.25 -8.08 31.84
N GLN A 189 -4.96 -8.33 32.00
CA GLN A 189 -4.14 -8.86 30.91
C GLN A 189 -2.95 -9.66 31.42
N ILE A 190 -2.56 -10.67 30.64
CA ILE A 190 -1.31 -11.42 30.80
C ILE A 190 -0.50 -11.24 29.52
N ILE A 191 0.75 -10.84 29.67
CA ILE A 191 1.64 -10.51 28.55
C ILE A 191 2.94 -11.28 28.70
N PHE A 192 3.28 -12.07 27.69
CA PHE A 192 4.59 -12.69 27.49
C PHE A 192 5.37 -11.83 26.50
N TYR A 193 6.28 -11.03 27.02
CA TYR A 193 7.05 -10.04 26.28
C TYR A 193 8.38 -10.63 25.81
N PHE A 194 8.69 -10.56 24.52
CA PHE A 194 9.78 -11.33 23.91
C PHE A 194 11.16 -10.71 24.12
N GLY A 195 11.24 -9.40 24.37
CA GLY A 195 12.46 -8.73 24.86
C GLY A 195 12.95 -7.51 24.09
N HIS A 196 12.23 -7.01 23.08
CA HIS A 196 12.57 -5.76 22.38
C HIS A 196 11.73 -4.57 22.88
N GLY A 197 11.88 -3.37 22.34
CA GLY A 197 11.00 -2.24 22.68
C GLY A 197 11.18 -1.72 24.11
N ALA A 198 10.12 -1.18 24.70
CA ALA A 198 10.14 -0.44 25.97
C ALA A 198 10.82 -1.15 27.16
N LEU A 199 10.63 -2.47 27.29
CA LEU A 199 11.24 -3.22 28.40
C LEU A 199 12.67 -3.68 28.12
N ASN A 200 13.04 -3.83 26.85
CA ASN A 200 14.34 -4.31 26.38
C ASN A 200 14.86 -5.59 27.10
N THR A 201 13.96 -6.40 27.65
CA THR A 201 14.25 -7.67 28.31
C THR A 201 13.02 -8.57 28.19
N PRO A 202 13.17 -9.90 28.00
CA PRO A 202 12.04 -10.81 28.03
C PRO A 202 11.33 -10.72 29.39
N ALA A 203 10.01 -10.66 29.40
CA ALA A 203 9.26 -10.51 30.64
C ALA A 203 7.91 -11.23 30.60
N VAL A 204 7.39 -11.56 31.78
CA VAL A 204 6.00 -11.95 31.98
C VAL A 204 5.35 -10.87 32.85
N LEU A 205 4.28 -10.27 32.34
CA LEU A 205 3.51 -9.25 33.03
C LEU A 205 2.11 -9.78 33.29
N VAL A 206 1.65 -9.68 34.54
CA VAL A 206 0.30 -10.05 34.96
C VAL A 206 -0.31 -8.85 35.67
N SER A 207 -1.47 -8.36 35.21
CA SER A 207 -2.14 -7.24 35.88
C SER A 207 -2.37 -7.54 37.38
N ARG A 208 -2.10 -6.57 38.25
CA ARG A 208 -2.22 -6.75 39.71
C ARG A 208 -3.64 -7.08 40.17
N ASN A 209 -4.64 -6.68 39.40
CA ASN A 209 -6.06 -6.98 39.62
C ASN A 209 -6.52 -8.35 39.06
N LEU A 210 -5.59 -9.24 38.67
CA LEU A 210 -5.86 -10.64 38.32
C LEU A 210 -5.47 -11.59 39.46
N PHE A 211 -4.19 -11.94 39.56
CA PHE A 211 -3.60 -12.75 40.61
C PHE A 211 -2.08 -12.52 40.62
N GLN A 212 -1.44 -12.73 41.78
CA GLN A 212 0.01 -12.76 41.84
C GLN A 212 0.51 -14.08 41.26
N PRO A 213 1.30 -14.07 40.17
CA PRO A 213 1.72 -15.30 39.53
C PRO A 213 2.78 -16.03 40.36
N VAL A 214 2.70 -17.35 40.35
CA VAL A 214 3.74 -18.25 40.84
C VAL A 214 4.80 -18.36 39.75
N MET A 215 6.04 -18.00 40.11
CA MET A 215 7.20 -18.01 39.21
C MET A 215 8.37 -18.76 39.87
N PRO A 216 9.18 -19.51 39.12
CA PRO A 216 10.31 -20.26 39.67
C PRO A 216 11.47 -19.33 40.02
N LYS A 217 11.71 -19.15 41.33
CA LYS A 217 12.66 -18.18 41.91
C LYS A 217 14.09 -18.29 41.37
N ASP A 218 14.52 -19.48 40.98
CA ASP A 218 15.89 -19.71 40.49
C ASP A 218 16.11 -19.21 39.05
N SER A 219 15.03 -19.03 38.28
CA SER A 219 15.12 -18.68 36.85
C SER A 219 14.41 -17.39 36.48
N TRP A 220 13.46 -16.94 37.30
CA TRP A 220 12.73 -15.69 37.13
C TRP A 220 12.77 -14.87 38.42
N ARG A 221 12.99 -13.56 38.27
CA ARG A 221 12.98 -12.59 39.38
C ARG A 221 11.92 -11.52 39.13
N GLU A 222 11.29 -11.07 40.20
CA GLU A 222 10.38 -9.92 40.12
C GLU A 222 11.19 -8.65 39.85
N ALA A 223 10.80 -7.90 38.84
CA ALA A 223 11.39 -6.62 38.50
C ALA A 223 10.66 -5.49 39.26
N GLY A 224 11.43 -4.55 39.81
CA GLY A 224 10.86 -3.39 40.50
C GLY A 224 10.06 -2.49 39.56
N ALA A 225 8.99 -1.88 40.07
CA ALA A 225 8.16 -0.97 39.29
C ALA A 225 8.94 0.29 38.88
N ARG A 226 8.99 0.58 37.58
CA ARG A 226 9.42 1.89 37.06
C ARG A 226 8.17 2.72 36.78
N SER A 227 7.96 3.77 37.57
CA SER A 227 6.72 4.57 37.59
C SER A 227 6.52 5.41 36.33
N ASP A 228 7.58 5.67 35.57
CA ASP A 228 7.58 6.44 34.33
C ASP A 228 7.17 5.61 33.10
N LEU A 229 7.39 4.30 33.12
CA LEU A 229 7.14 3.45 31.96
C LEU A 229 5.69 2.99 31.89
N HIS A 230 5.05 3.23 30.74
CA HIS A 230 3.71 2.73 30.44
C HIS A 230 3.80 1.62 29.39
N VAL A 231 3.03 0.55 29.59
CA VAL A 231 2.93 -0.56 28.63
C VAL A 231 1.45 -0.93 28.49
N PHE A 232 0.98 -1.02 27.25
CA PHE A 232 -0.43 -1.32 26.94
C PHE A 232 -1.45 -0.41 27.64
N GLY A 233 -1.15 0.90 27.70
CA GLY A 233 -2.05 1.91 28.27
C GLY A 233 -2.11 1.91 29.81
N GLN A 234 -1.24 1.18 30.49
CA GLN A 234 -1.15 1.15 31.95
C GLN A 234 0.28 1.40 32.42
N PRO A 235 0.48 2.06 33.58
CA PRO A 235 1.81 2.18 34.17
C PRO A 235 2.34 0.80 34.52
N LEU A 236 3.66 0.60 34.43
CA LEU A 236 4.28 -0.68 34.73
C LEU A 236 4.02 -1.14 36.18
N SER A 237 3.80 -0.20 37.09
CA SER A 237 3.39 -0.47 38.47
C SER A 237 2.05 -1.21 38.59
N ASP A 238 1.20 -1.19 37.55
CA ASP A 238 -0.06 -1.95 37.52
C ASP A 238 0.13 -3.45 37.28
N PHE A 239 1.38 -3.90 37.06
CA PHE A 239 1.70 -5.30 36.78
C PHE A 239 2.58 -5.91 37.86
N TYR A 240 2.41 -7.22 38.06
CA TYR A 240 3.47 -8.10 38.51
C TYR A 240 4.36 -8.40 37.31
N MET A 241 5.60 -7.91 37.32
CA MET A 241 6.56 -8.10 36.22
C MET A 241 7.67 -9.04 36.67
N TYR A 242 7.89 -10.10 35.89
CA TYR A 242 9.01 -11.02 36.09
C TYR A 242 9.90 -11.05 34.86
N SER A 243 11.21 -10.98 35.08
CA SER A 243 12.24 -11.11 34.04
C SER A 243 13.16 -12.30 34.36
N PRO A 244 13.81 -12.91 33.36
CA PRO A 244 14.72 -14.00 33.62
C PRO A 244 15.91 -13.51 34.45
N VAL A 245 16.39 -14.34 35.37
CA VAL A 245 17.59 -14.04 36.17
C VAL A 245 18.83 -13.91 35.27
N LYS A 246 18.89 -14.74 34.23
CA LYS A 246 19.92 -14.70 33.18
C LYS A 246 19.26 -14.82 31.81
N GLU A 247 19.55 -13.85 30.94
CA GLU A 247 19.16 -13.94 29.54
C GLU A 247 20.01 -14.99 28.82
N ARG A 248 19.34 -15.78 27.98
CA ARG A 248 19.95 -16.86 27.20
C ARG A 248 19.52 -16.70 25.75
N ASP A 249 20.52 -16.76 24.89
CA ASP A 249 20.31 -16.87 23.45
C ASP A 249 19.46 -18.11 23.09
N ALA A 250 18.61 -17.98 22.08
CA ALA A 250 17.66 -19.01 21.68
C ALA A 250 18.37 -20.28 21.19
N TYR A 251 19.43 -20.15 20.39
CA TYR A 251 20.19 -21.30 19.88
C TYR A 251 20.88 -22.04 21.01
N SER A 252 21.44 -21.32 21.99
CA SER A 252 22.06 -21.94 23.16
C SER A 252 21.06 -22.81 23.96
N VAL A 253 19.81 -22.36 24.07
CA VAL A 253 18.73 -23.14 24.71
C VAL A 253 18.31 -24.33 23.85
N LEU A 254 18.11 -24.14 22.56
CA LEU A 254 17.68 -25.21 21.65
C LEU A 254 18.74 -26.31 21.52
N ILE A 255 20.02 -25.97 21.39
CA ILE A 255 21.12 -26.94 21.35
C ILE A 255 21.15 -27.78 22.64
N SER A 256 20.93 -27.14 23.79
CA SER A 256 20.80 -27.87 25.06
C SER A 256 19.60 -28.83 25.04
N HIS A 257 18.46 -28.43 24.48
CA HIS A 257 17.29 -29.29 24.34
C HIS A 257 17.51 -30.48 23.40
N ILE A 258 18.32 -30.33 22.34
CA ILE A 258 18.75 -31.46 21.50
C ILE A 258 19.48 -32.50 22.36
N TYR A 259 20.45 -32.05 23.17
CA TYR A 259 21.24 -32.93 24.04
C TYR A 259 20.35 -33.70 25.05
N HIS A 260 19.28 -33.06 25.53
CA HIS A 260 18.34 -33.67 26.48
C HIS A 260 17.14 -34.37 25.81
N GLY A 261 17.12 -34.51 24.48
CA GLY A 261 16.04 -35.18 23.75
C GLY A 261 14.67 -34.50 23.84
N ARG A 262 14.62 -33.19 24.12
CA ARG A 262 13.38 -32.42 24.33
C ARG A 262 12.73 -32.01 23.02
N LYS A 263 11.94 -32.93 22.44
CA LYS A 263 11.26 -32.75 21.14
C LYS A 263 10.15 -31.70 21.14
N ASP A 264 9.59 -31.35 22.30
CA ASP A 264 8.51 -30.38 22.48
C ASP A 264 8.87 -28.92 22.09
N PHE A 265 10.17 -28.63 21.97
CA PHE A 265 10.70 -27.35 21.51
C PHE A 265 11.00 -27.31 20.01
N PHE A 266 10.70 -28.39 19.28
CA PHE A 266 10.94 -28.52 17.85
C PHE A 266 9.62 -28.81 17.12
N ILE A 267 9.56 -28.40 15.86
CA ILE A 267 8.40 -28.64 15.01
C ILE A 267 8.48 -30.07 14.48
N THR A 268 7.46 -30.88 14.79
CA THR A 268 7.31 -32.21 14.19
C THR A 268 6.73 -32.11 12.80
N THR A 269 6.91 -33.16 11.99
CA THR A 269 6.35 -33.22 10.64
C THR A 269 4.83 -33.01 10.63
N GLU A 270 4.11 -33.61 11.59
CA GLU A 270 2.64 -33.47 11.66
C GLU A 270 2.23 -32.02 11.96
N ASN A 271 2.89 -31.35 12.92
CA ASN A 271 2.60 -29.95 13.24
C ASN A 271 2.98 -29.02 12.09
N LEU A 272 4.09 -29.29 11.38
CA LEU A 272 4.47 -28.51 10.20
C LEU A 272 3.42 -28.60 9.10
N LEU A 273 2.94 -29.81 8.80
CA LEU A 273 1.90 -30.04 7.81
C LEU A 273 0.57 -29.42 8.23
N ALA A 274 0.20 -29.51 9.49
CA ALA A 274 -1.01 -28.86 10.03
C ALA A 274 -0.94 -27.33 9.92
N SER A 275 0.21 -26.73 10.23
CA SER A 275 0.42 -25.30 10.06
C SER A 275 0.28 -24.88 8.59
N TRP A 276 0.92 -25.59 7.65
CA TRP A 276 0.78 -25.27 6.23
C TRP A 276 -0.63 -25.49 5.71
N ALA A 277 -1.32 -26.56 6.12
CA ALA A 277 -2.72 -26.78 5.75
C ALA A 277 -3.63 -25.61 6.21
N PHE A 278 -3.30 -24.99 7.33
CA PHE A 278 -4.02 -23.82 7.86
C PHE A 278 -3.69 -22.52 7.11
N TRP A 279 -2.42 -22.26 6.77
CA TRP A 279 -1.97 -21.00 6.17
C TRP A 279 -2.07 -20.94 4.64
N THR A 280 -1.93 -22.07 3.94
CA THR A 280 -1.93 -22.12 2.47
C THR A 280 -3.20 -21.52 1.83
N PRO A 281 -4.42 -21.78 2.31
CA PRO A 281 -5.63 -21.16 1.73
C PRO A 281 -5.59 -19.64 1.72
N LEU A 282 -5.06 -19.01 2.79
CA LEU A 282 -4.89 -17.56 2.84
C LEU A 282 -3.90 -17.11 1.77
N LEU A 283 -2.70 -17.72 1.75
CA LEU A 283 -1.62 -17.38 0.83
C LEU A 283 -2.06 -17.45 -0.63
N ASP A 284 -2.80 -18.50 -1.00
CA ASP A 284 -3.31 -18.69 -2.36
C ASP A 284 -4.34 -17.61 -2.70
N SER A 285 -5.28 -17.34 -1.78
CA SER A 285 -6.36 -16.36 -1.97
C SER A 285 -5.88 -14.91 -2.03
N THR A 286 -4.73 -14.60 -1.43
CA THR A 286 -4.13 -13.25 -1.41
C THR A 286 -3.01 -13.04 -2.42
N SER A 287 -2.59 -14.08 -3.15
CA SER A 287 -1.43 -14.05 -4.07
C SER A 287 -1.48 -12.96 -5.15
N ARG A 288 -2.68 -12.50 -5.52
CA ARG A 288 -2.90 -11.44 -6.53
C ARG A 288 -3.44 -10.14 -5.94
N GLN A 289 -3.54 -10.04 -4.62
CA GLN A 289 -4.04 -8.84 -3.96
C GLN A 289 -2.87 -7.86 -3.78
N PRO A 290 -2.95 -6.63 -4.33
CA PRO A 290 -1.97 -5.62 -4.01
C PRO A 290 -2.07 -5.26 -2.53
N PRO A 291 -0.94 -5.24 -1.79
CA PRO A 291 -0.92 -4.81 -0.40
C PRO A 291 -1.11 -3.30 -0.29
N ARG A 292 -1.68 -2.83 0.83
CA ARG A 292 -1.79 -1.39 1.14
C ARG A 292 -0.39 -0.79 1.33
N LEU A 293 -0.08 0.28 0.61
CA LEU A 293 1.18 0.98 0.80
C LEU A 293 1.22 1.77 2.11
N TYR A 294 2.35 1.75 2.79
CA TYR A 294 2.62 2.58 3.97
C TYR A 294 4.02 3.21 3.93
N PRO A 295 4.22 4.45 4.42
CA PRO A 295 5.51 5.15 4.29
C PRO A 295 6.69 4.41 4.94
N GLY A 296 6.48 3.86 6.13
CA GLY A 296 7.50 3.25 6.97
C GLY A 296 7.75 4.08 8.23
N GLY A 297 8.14 3.42 9.33
CA GLY A 297 8.47 4.07 10.59
C GLY A 297 7.27 4.74 11.27
N VAL A 298 7.52 5.88 11.92
CA VAL A 298 6.50 6.66 12.65
C VAL A 298 5.46 7.31 11.74
N GLU A 299 5.78 7.48 10.46
CA GLU A 299 4.89 8.07 9.45
C GLU A 299 3.72 7.16 9.07
N ASN A 300 3.76 5.89 9.50
CA ASN A 300 2.65 4.94 9.33
C ASN A 300 1.36 5.44 9.95
N GLN A 301 1.45 6.21 11.06
CA GLN A 301 0.29 6.70 11.81
C GLN A 301 -0.77 5.61 12.00
N GLN A 302 -1.99 5.84 11.50
CA GLN A 302 -3.14 4.93 11.60
C GLN A 302 -3.37 4.11 10.32
N LEU A 303 -2.48 4.20 9.30
CA LEU A 303 -2.69 3.57 7.99
C LEU A 303 -2.77 2.04 8.06
N LEU A 304 -2.11 1.46 9.06
CA LEU A 304 -2.06 0.02 9.32
C LEU A 304 -3.06 -0.42 10.39
N ASP A 305 -3.82 0.50 10.99
CA ASP A 305 -4.83 0.15 11.98
C ASP A 305 -5.97 -0.59 11.29
N PHE A 306 -6.36 -1.73 11.85
CA PHE A 306 -7.41 -2.58 11.32
C PHE A 306 -8.41 -3.00 12.39
N GLU A 307 -9.64 -3.22 11.96
CA GLU A 307 -10.76 -3.59 12.82
C GLU A 307 -11.45 -4.86 12.33
N MET A 308 -12.12 -5.53 13.26
CA MET A 308 -12.97 -6.67 12.93
C MET A 308 -14.28 -6.16 12.36
N VAL A 309 -14.62 -6.61 11.15
CA VAL A 309 -15.86 -6.26 10.44
C VAL A 309 -16.73 -7.50 10.24
N ALA A 310 -17.97 -7.32 9.81
CA ALA A 310 -18.85 -8.44 9.46
C ALA A 310 -18.19 -9.31 8.38
N GLY A 311 -17.76 -10.52 8.75
CA GLY A 311 -17.13 -11.49 7.83
C GLY A 311 -15.59 -11.45 7.77
N GLY A 312 -14.90 -10.68 8.61
CA GLY A 312 -13.43 -10.70 8.66
C GLY A 312 -12.77 -9.50 9.31
N VAL A 313 -11.68 -9.03 8.70
CA VAL A 313 -10.90 -7.87 9.11
C VAL A 313 -10.75 -6.89 7.94
N ALA A 314 -10.80 -5.59 8.23
CA ALA A 314 -10.55 -4.54 7.27
C ALA A 314 -9.71 -3.43 7.92
N PHE A 315 -8.98 -2.66 7.11
CA PHE A 315 -8.33 -1.47 7.64
C PHE A 315 -9.38 -0.45 8.10
N THR A 316 -9.13 0.20 9.25
CA THR A 316 -10.02 1.21 9.85
C THR A 316 -10.17 2.42 8.95
N LEU A 317 -9.05 2.93 8.44
CA LEU A 317 -9.05 3.92 7.40
C LEU A 317 -9.40 3.22 6.08
N ALA A 318 -10.43 3.73 5.40
CA ALA A 318 -10.62 3.48 3.97
C ALA A 318 -9.29 3.75 3.25
N GLU A 319 -9.02 3.06 2.13
CA GLU A 319 -7.84 3.40 1.32
C GLU A 319 -7.83 4.92 1.12
N PRO A 320 -6.76 5.63 1.51
CA PRO A 320 -6.82 7.07 1.62
C PRO A 320 -7.25 7.70 0.28
N ALA A 321 -8.51 8.11 0.21
CA ALA A 321 -8.88 9.31 -0.50
C ALA A 321 -8.48 10.44 0.46
N GLU A 322 -7.39 11.15 0.11
CA GLU A 322 -6.84 12.31 0.82
C GLU A 322 -6.06 12.02 2.13
N LEU A 323 -4.73 12.14 2.05
CA LEU A 323 -3.91 12.88 3.02
C LEU A 323 -2.54 13.20 2.42
N LEU A 324 -2.50 14.24 1.58
CA LEU A 324 -1.29 15.01 1.35
C LEU A 324 -1.63 16.47 1.60
N SER A 325 -1.55 16.89 2.86
CA SER A 325 -1.11 18.25 3.15
C SER A 325 0.42 18.23 3.13
N PRO A 326 1.10 18.94 2.20
CA PRO A 326 2.55 19.06 2.22
C PRO A 326 2.94 20.07 3.30
N SER A 327 2.97 19.63 4.55
CA SER A 327 3.65 20.35 5.63
C SER A 327 4.43 19.38 6.50
N GLY A 328 5.44 18.76 5.89
CA GLY A 328 6.53 18.05 6.54
C GLY A 328 7.79 18.37 5.75
N GLN A 329 8.80 18.91 6.42
CA GLN A 329 9.98 19.51 5.84
C GLN A 329 10.67 18.57 4.83
N MET A 330 10.77 19.04 3.58
CA MET A 330 11.72 18.55 2.60
C MET A 330 13.13 18.61 3.20
N PRO A 331 13.99 17.58 3.01
CA PRO A 331 15.42 17.71 3.25
C PRO A 331 15.95 18.93 2.49
N SER A 332 16.63 19.80 3.24
CA SER A 332 16.97 21.16 2.86
C SER A 332 18.14 21.26 1.87
N ASP A 333 18.12 20.53 0.75
CA ASP A 333 19.19 20.61 -0.25
C ASP A 333 18.76 20.43 -1.71
N PHE A 334 17.54 20.81 -2.15
CA PHE A 334 17.26 20.86 -3.60
C PHE A 334 16.40 22.04 -4.04
N ARG A 335 17.01 22.94 -4.83
CA ARG A 335 16.29 23.97 -5.60
C ARG A 335 15.69 23.30 -6.84
N ALA A 336 14.39 23.00 -6.81
CA ALA A 336 13.61 23.03 -8.04
C ALA A 336 13.78 24.44 -8.62
N ILE A 337 14.52 24.59 -9.72
CA ILE A 337 14.66 25.88 -10.38
C ILE A 337 13.31 26.15 -11.04
N GLN A 338 12.38 26.80 -10.32
CA GLN A 338 11.21 27.43 -10.91
C GLN A 338 11.70 28.49 -11.90
N SER A 339 11.87 28.06 -13.13
CA SER A 339 12.20 28.89 -14.27
C SER A 339 10.97 28.97 -15.17
N LYS A 340 10.99 29.90 -16.13
CA LYS A 340 9.95 29.95 -17.16
C LYS A 340 10.49 29.25 -18.40
N PHE A 341 9.67 28.43 -19.05
CA PHE A 341 9.92 27.94 -20.40
C PHE A 341 8.88 28.56 -21.32
N ARG A 342 9.33 29.27 -22.37
CA ARG A 342 8.45 30.04 -23.27
C ARG A 342 7.44 30.92 -22.50
N GLN A 343 7.93 31.66 -21.51
CA GLN A 343 7.16 32.55 -20.62
C GLN A 343 6.13 31.88 -19.69
N SER A 344 6.01 30.54 -19.76
CA SER A 344 5.11 29.73 -18.94
C SER A 344 5.88 29.04 -17.81
N PRO A 345 5.24 28.67 -16.68
CA PRO A 345 5.89 27.90 -15.62
C PRO A 345 6.59 26.63 -16.15
N LEU A 346 7.83 26.40 -15.68
CA LEU A 346 8.60 25.18 -15.92
C LEU A 346 8.79 24.43 -14.60
N VAL A 347 8.45 23.15 -14.61
CA VAL A 347 8.86 22.16 -13.62
C VAL A 347 9.92 21.29 -14.28
N SER A 348 11.09 21.20 -13.66
CA SER A 348 12.20 20.38 -14.14
C SER A 348 12.80 19.55 -13.02
N ALA A 349 13.01 18.28 -13.29
CA ALA A 349 13.64 17.32 -12.38
C ALA A 349 14.23 16.14 -13.19
N TRP A 350 14.78 15.14 -12.54
CA TRP A 350 15.01 13.85 -13.20
C TRP A 350 13.67 13.19 -13.55
N ALA A 351 13.68 12.25 -14.50
CA ALA A 351 12.45 11.75 -15.11
C ALA A 351 11.46 11.16 -14.10
N GLU A 352 11.92 10.41 -13.09
CA GLU A 352 11.06 9.79 -12.08
C GLU A 352 10.37 10.81 -11.18
N GLU A 353 11.14 11.77 -10.64
CA GLU A 353 10.64 12.84 -9.78
C GLU A 353 9.72 13.78 -10.55
N LEU A 354 10.03 14.06 -11.82
CA LEU A 354 9.19 14.87 -12.67
C LEU A 354 7.84 14.21 -12.92
N ILE A 355 7.84 12.90 -13.20
CA ILE A 355 6.61 12.11 -13.34
C ILE A 355 5.81 12.10 -12.04
N ALA A 356 6.47 11.95 -10.89
CA ALA A 356 5.80 11.97 -9.59
C ALA A 356 5.14 13.34 -9.31
N GLN A 357 5.84 14.44 -9.59
CA GLN A 357 5.30 15.78 -9.44
C GLN A 357 4.14 16.03 -10.40
N LEU A 358 4.28 15.67 -11.69
CA LEU A 358 3.22 15.79 -12.68
C LEU A 358 1.96 15.02 -12.27
N ALA A 359 2.12 13.78 -11.79
CA ALA A 359 0.99 12.98 -11.32
C ALA A 359 0.29 13.63 -10.11
N SER A 360 1.05 14.21 -9.17
CA SER A 360 0.51 14.97 -8.04
C SER A 360 -0.27 16.21 -8.50
N ASP A 361 0.27 16.97 -9.45
CA ASP A 361 -0.36 18.19 -9.95
C ASP A 361 -1.66 17.87 -10.73
N MET A 362 -1.67 16.75 -11.46
CA MET A 362 -2.87 16.23 -12.13
C MET A 362 -3.93 15.78 -11.13
N GLU A 363 -3.55 15.11 -10.04
CA GLU A 363 -4.48 14.74 -8.97
C GLU A 363 -5.10 15.97 -8.32
N GLU A 364 -4.28 16.99 -8.00
CA GLU A 364 -4.78 18.24 -7.43
C GLU A 364 -5.74 18.97 -8.39
N ALA A 365 -5.45 18.96 -9.70
CA ALA A 365 -6.34 19.50 -10.72
C ALA A 365 -7.68 18.73 -10.78
N ALA A 366 -7.62 17.40 -10.66
CA ALA A 366 -8.79 16.54 -10.68
C ALA A 366 -9.68 16.77 -9.46
N VAL A 367 -9.11 16.72 -8.25
CA VAL A 367 -9.83 16.95 -6.99
C VAL A 367 -10.51 18.32 -6.98
N ARG A 368 -9.78 19.39 -7.37
CA ARG A 368 -10.35 20.74 -7.46
C ARG A 368 -11.49 20.84 -8.47
N SER A 369 -11.39 20.15 -9.59
CA SER A 369 -12.43 20.19 -10.63
C SER A 369 -13.67 19.42 -10.20
N VAL A 370 -13.51 18.22 -9.63
CA VAL A 370 -14.63 17.43 -9.08
C VAL A 370 -15.33 18.19 -7.94
N ALA A 371 -14.58 18.85 -7.05
CA ALA A 371 -15.18 19.66 -5.99
C ALA A 371 -16.02 20.84 -6.54
N ARG A 372 -15.64 21.40 -7.70
CA ARG A 372 -16.30 22.56 -8.31
C ARG A 372 -17.50 22.19 -9.18
N SER A 373 -17.39 21.13 -9.99
CA SER A 373 -18.37 20.79 -11.04
C SER A 373 -18.93 19.37 -10.94
N GLY A 374 -18.49 18.57 -9.95
CA GLY A 374 -18.89 17.16 -9.78
C GLY A 374 -18.23 16.19 -10.76
N GLN A 375 -17.52 16.71 -11.77
CA GLN A 375 -16.83 15.96 -12.81
C GLN A 375 -15.50 16.62 -13.15
N PHE A 376 -14.57 15.82 -13.68
CA PHE A 376 -13.27 16.24 -14.19
C PHE A 376 -13.03 15.67 -15.59
N HIS A 377 -12.82 16.53 -16.59
CA HIS A 377 -12.57 16.11 -17.97
C HIS A 377 -11.07 16.19 -18.30
N LEU A 378 -10.44 15.03 -18.40
CA LEU A 378 -9.02 14.83 -18.67
C LEU A 378 -8.80 14.34 -20.09
N ALA A 379 -8.05 15.08 -20.90
CA ALA A 379 -7.60 14.64 -22.22
C ALA A 379 -6.12 14.23 -22.19
N LEU A 380 -5.81 13.03 -22.68
CA LEU A 380 -4.46 12.45 -22.67
C LEU A 380 -3.94 12.21 -24.09
N SER A 381 -2.74 12.72 -24.38
CA SER A 381 -1.97 12.28 -25.55
C SER A 381 -1.42 10.87 -25.36
N GLY A 382 -1.27 10.15 -26.46
CA GLY A 382 -0.57 8.86 -26.48
C GLY A 382 0.93 8.95 -26.67
N GLY A 383 1.53 7.88 -27.16
CA GLY A 383 2.97 7.73 -27.35
C GLY A 383 3.73 7.15 -26.14
N SER A 384 5.06 7.11 -26.23
CA SER A 384 5.91 6.47 -25.21
C SER A 384 6.18 7.36 -23.99
N SER A 385 6.23 8.69 -24.17
CA SER A 385 6.53 9.63 -23.09
C SER A 385 5.57 9.57 -21.89
N PRO A 386 4.23 9.49 -22.05
CA PRO A 386 3.32 9.44 -20.92
C PRO A 386 3.21 8.05 -20.26
N VAL A 387 3.86 7.00 -20.77
CA VAL A 387 3.73 5.64 -20.22
C VAL A 387 4.17 5.58 -18.75
N GLY A 388 5.29 6.23 -18.40
CA GLY A 388 5.75 6.28 -17.00
C GLY A 388 4.76 7.01 -16.09
N LEU A 389 4.11 8.07 -16.59
CA LEU A 389 3.05 8.78 -15.88
C LEU A 389 1.79 7.92 -15.70
N PHE A 390 1.35 7.21 -16.73
CA PHE A 390 0.20 6.30 -16.64
C PHE A 390 0.44 5.23 -15.58
N GLN A 391 1.63 4.63 -15.57
CA GLN A 391 2.03 3.67 -14.55
C GLN A 391 2.09 4.29 -13.15
N ARG A 392 2.58 5.53 -13.02
CA ARG A 392 2.61 6.27 -11.74
C ARG A 392 1.20 6.52 -11.21
N LEU A 393 0.30 7.04 -12.06
CA LEU A 393 -1.10 7.30 -11.72
C LEU A 393 -1.83 6.01 -11.31
N ALA A 394 -1.57 4.90 -12.02
CA ALA A 394 -2.13 3.60 -11.70
C ALA A 394 -1.66 3.02 -10.35
N ARG A 395 -0.45 3.37 -9.88
CA ARG A 395 0.20 2.76 -8.70
C ARG A 395 0.18 3.61 -7.44
N HIS A 396 0.18 4.94 -7.56
CA HIS A 396 0.48 5.84 -6.44
C HIS A 396 -0.56 6.93 -6.20
N HIS A 397 -1.54 7.11 -7.09
CA HIS A 397 -2.53 8.18 -7.01
C HIS A 397 -3.95 7.62 -6.84
N TYR A 398 -4.16 6.86 -5.74
CA TYR A 398 -5.47 6.27 -5.39
C TYR A 398 -6.50 7.32 -4.99
N ALA A 399 -6.05 8.49 -4.53
CA ALA A 399 -6.90 9.64 -4.21
C ALA A 399 -7.41 10.38 -5.46
N PHE A 400 -6.87 10.07 -6.65
CA PHE A 400 -7.38 10.60 -7.89
C PHE A 400 -8.85 10.19 -8.06
N PRO A 401 -9.78 11.14 -8.28
CA PRO A 401 -11.22 10.89 -8.26
C PRO A 401 -11.71 10.21 -9.55
N TRP A 402 -11.19 9.02 -9.86
CA TRP A 402 -11.45 8.26 -11.10
C TRP A 402 -12.95 8.01 -11.36
N GLN A 403 -13.75 7.83 -10.30
CA GLN A 403 -15.20 7.65 -10.40
C GLN A 403 -15.93 8.87 -11.00
N HIS A 404 -15.33 10.06 -10.87
CA HIS A 404 -15.87 11.34 -11.36
C HIS A 404 -15.07 11.90 -12.53
N SER A 405 -14.11 11.13 -13.06
CA SER A 405 -13.21 11.58 -14.12
C SER A 405 -13.64 11.00 -15.46
N HIS A 406 -13.76 11.86 -16.48
CA HIS A 406 -13.92 11.49 -17.87
C HIS A 406 -12.55 11.51 -18.55
N VAL A 407 -12.17 10.42 -19.20
CA VAL A 407 -10.88 10.26 -19.87
C VAL A 407 -11.08 10.27 -21.39
N TRP A 408 -10.47 11.25 -22.04
CA TRP A 408 -10.53 11.51 -23.47
C TRP A 408 -9.16 11.30 -24.10
N LEU A 409 -9.10 10.82 -25.34
CA LEU A 409 -7.87 10.85 -26.12
C LEU A 409 -7.72 12.22 -26.78
N VAL A 410 -6.48 12.73 -26.78
CA VAL A 410 -6.10 13.94 -27.53
C VAL A 410 -5.89 13.60 -29.00
N ASP A 411 -5.41 12.39 -29.29
CA ASP A 411 -5.15 11.91 -30.64
C ASP A 411 -5.12 10.39 -30.70
N GLU A 412 -5.42 9.82 -31.87
CA GLU A 412 -5.39 8.39 -32.11
C GLU A 412 -4.90 8.07 -33.53
N ARG A 413 -4.22 6.94 -33.65
CA ARG A 413 -3.79 6.36 -34.92
C ARG A 413 -4.96 5.68 -35.61
N CYS A 414 -5.06 5.83 -36.93
CA CYS A 414 -6.08 5.15 -37.72
C CYS A 414 -5.76 3.67 -37.91
N VAL A 415 -5.81 2.94 -36.80
CA VAL A 415 -5.61 1.50 -36.64
C VAL A 415 -6.73 0.97 -35.71
N PRO A 416 -7.02 -0.33 -35.71
CA PRO A 416 -7.98 -0.89 -34.75
C PRO A 416 -7.54 -0.58 -33.30
N LEU A 417 -8.50 -0.34 -32.39
CA LEU A 417 -8.21 -0.05 -30.97
C LEU A 417 -7.54 -1.23 -30.22
N THR A 418 -7.44 -2.39 -30.85
CA THR A 418 -6.72 -3.58 -30.36
C THR A 418 -5.31 -3.71 -30.93
N ASP A 419 -4.90 -2.81 -31.83
CA ASP A 419 -3.58 -2.80 -32.45
C ASP A 419 -2.52 -2.26 -31.47
N SER A 420 -1.30 -2.81 -31.52
CA SER A 420 -0.18 -2.37 -30.70
C SER A 420 0.19 -0.90 -30.86
N GLU A 421 -0.12 -0.31 -32.01
CA GLU A 421 0.13 1.10 -32.31
C GLU A 421 -0.96 2.04 -31.79
N SER A 422 -2.12 1.54 -31.33
CA SER A 422 -3.22 2.37 -30.80
C SER A 422 -2.82 3.06 -29.49
N ASN A 423 -3.06 4.37 -29.44
CA ASN A 423 -2.92 5.17 -28.23
C ASN A 423 -3.90 4.71 -27.15
N PHE A 424 -5.13 4.34 -27.51
CA PHE A 424 -6.13 3.80 -26.59
C PHE A 424 -5.69 2.48 -25.98
N LEU A 425 -5.12 1.56 -26.78
CA LEU A 425 -4.60 0.30 -26.24
C LEU A 425 -3.46 0.55 -25.25
N GLY A 426 -2.56 1.48 -25.56
CA GLY A 426 -1.48 1.89 -24.67
C GLY A 426 -2.01 2.47 -23.35
N LEU A 427 -2.96 3.39 -23.43
CA LEU A 427 -3.65 3.97 -22.27
C LEU A 427 -4.38 2.90 -21.44
N HIS A 428 -5.08 1.98 -22.09
CA HIS A 428 -5.79 0.89 -21.43
C HIS A 428 -4.83 -0.04 -20.69
N ARG A 429 -3.73 -0.44 -21.35
CA ARG A 429 -2.70 -1.32 -20.80
C ARG A 429 -1.97 -0.71 -19.61
N HIS A 430 -1.70 0.60 -19.64
CA HIS A 430 -0.87 1.22 -18.61
C HIS A 430 -1.66 1.96 -17.52
N LEU A 431 -2.92 2.30 -17.76
CA LEU A 431 -3.76 3.02 -16.80
C LEU A 431 -5.13 2.37 -16.61
N LEU A 432 -5.98 2.32 -17.65
CA LEU A 432 -7.42 2.09 -17.46
C LEU A 432 -7.77 0.70 -16.90
N GLN A 433 -6.96 -0.33 -17.14
CA GLN A 433 -7.18 -1.66 -16.55
C GLN A 433 -6.83 -1.73 -15.05
N HIS A 434 -6.14 -0.72 -14.52
CA HIS A 434 -5.64 -0.67 -13.15
C HIS A 434 -6.41 0.31 -12.26
N VAL A 435 -7.17 1.24 -12.85
CA VAL A 435 -7.95 2.26 -12.13
C VAL A 435 -9.45 2.06 -12.33
N ARG A 436 -10.26 2.53 -11.37
CA ARG A 436 -11.72 2.39 -11.42
C ARG A 436 -12.39 3.61 -12.06
N VAL A 437 -12.34 3.67 -13.40
CA VAL A 437 -13.11 4.65 -14.19
C VAL A 437 -14.40 4.00 -14.67
N PRO A 438 -15.59 4.62 -14.49
CA PRO A 438 -16.82 4.10 -15.05
C PRO A 438 -16.72 3.95 -16.57
N TYR A 439 -17.23 2.87 -17.13
CA TYR A 439 -17.08 2.59 -18.57
C TYR A 439 -17.61 3.73 -19.46
N PHE A 440 -18.72 4.36 -19.07
CA PHE A 440 -19.31 5.51 -19.77
C PHE A 440 -18.50 6.81 -19.65
N ASN A 441 -17.45 6.82 -18.83
CA ASN A 441 -16.53 7.95 -18.68
C ASN A 441 -15.23 7.76 -19.49
N ILE A 442 -15.12 6.68 -20.28
CA ILE A 442 -13.96 6.41 -21.12
C ILE A 442 -14.34 6.71 -22.58
N HIS A 443 -13.65 7.67 -23.18
CA HIS A 443 -13.99 8.22 -24.50
C HIS A 443 -12.87 7.93 -25.52
N PRO A 444 -12.88 6.76 -26.17
CA PRO A 444 -11.97 6.46 -27.28
C PRO A 444 -12.35 7.26 -28.53
N MET A 445 -11.36 7.67 -29.33
CA MET A 445 -11.62 8.25 -30.64
C MET A 445 -12.19 7.18 -31.60
N PRO A 446 -13.31 7.44 -32.30
CA PRO A 446 -13.96 6.50 -33.19
C PRO A 446 -13.23 6.41 -34.54
N VAL A 447 -12.01 5.89 -34.52
CA VAL A 447 -11.16 5.73 -35.71
C VAL A 447 -11.52 4.50 -36.55
N HIS A 448 -12.36 3.60 -36.03
CA HIS A 448 -12.78 2.38 -36.72
C HIS A 448 -14.31 2.27 -36.72
N LEU A 449 -14.94 2.76 -37.79
CA LEU A 449 -16.39 2.75 -38.00
C LEU A 449 -16.71 2.00 -39.29
N ASN A 450 -17.87 1.33 -39.35
CA ASN A 450 -18.31 0.61 -40.55
C ASN A 450 -17.25 -0.35 -41.14
N ARG A 451 -16.39 -0.92 -40.29
CA ARG A 451 -15.25 -1.79 -40.64
C ARG A 451 -14.15 -1.10 -41.48
N ARG A 452 -14.07 0.22 -41.44
CA ARG A 452 -13.08 1.06 -42.13
C ARG A 452 -12.38 1.99 -41.13
N LEU A 453 -11.17 2.41 -41.47
CA LEU A 453 -10.34 3.23 -40.60
C LEU A 453 -10.30 4.68 -41.11
N CYS A 454 -10.70 5.64 -40.26
CA CYS A 454 -10.63 7.09 -40.51
C CYS A 454 -11.12 7.55 -41.89
N VAL A 455 -12.25 7.01 -42.33
CA VAL A 455 -12.92 7.45 -43.56
C VAL A 455 -13.79 8.65 -43.22
N GLU A 456 -13.61 9.79 -43.91
CA GLU A 456 -14.33 11.04 -43.63
C GLU A 456 -15.85 10.85 -43.72
N GLU A 457 -16.33 10.06 -44.68
CA GLU A 457 -17.76 9.79 -44.85
C GLU A 457 -18.38 8.98 -43.70
N ASP A 458 -17.56 8.33 -42.86
CA ASP A 458 -18.04 7.63 -41.65
C ASP A 458 -18.29 8.58 -40.48
N GLY A 459 -17.91 9.86 -40.57
CA GLY A 459 -18.25 10.90 -39.60
C GLY A 459 -17.59 10.76 -38.23
N GLY A 460 -16.47 10.02 -38.13
CA GLY A 460 -15.83 9.73 -36.84
C GLY A 460 -15.33 10.98 -36.09
N ALA A 461 -14.76 11.95 -36.81
CA ALA A 461 -14.28 13.18 -36.19
C ALA A 461 -15.47 14.02 -35.67
N GLU A 462 -16.56 14.07 -36.42
CA GLU A 462 -17.81 14.76 -36.10
C GLU A 462 -18.48 14.13 -34.87
N LEU A 463 -18.58 12.80 -34.82
CA LEU A 463 -19.14 12.07 -33.67
C LEU A 463 -18.37 12.39 -32.38
N TYR A 464 -17.03 12.35 -32.43
CA TYR A 464 -16.22 12.67 -31.25
C TYR A 464 -16.34 14.15 -30.86
N ALA A 465 -16.47 15.05 -31.84
CA ALA A 465 -16.72 16.47 -31.59
C ALA A 465 -18.10 16.72 -30.94
N GLU A 466 -19.13 15.97 -31.35
CA GLU A 466 -20.48 16.02 -30.77
C GLU A 466 -20.47 15.52 -29.31
N ASP A 467 -19.79 14.40 -29.03
CA ASP A 467 -19.63 13.89 -27.67
C ASP A 467 -18.94 14.91 -26.75
N ILE A 468 -17.87 15.56 -27.24
CA ILE A 468 -17.19 16.63 -26.52
C ILE A 468 -18.13 17.81 -26.28
N ALA A 469 -18.90 18.24 -27.29
CA ALA A 469 -19.83 19.35 -27.15
C ALA A 469 -20.98 19.05 -26.17
N ALA A 470 -21.42 17.79 -26.11
CA ALA A 470 -22.49 17.35 -25.23
C ALA A 470 -22.05 17.17 -23.78
N LEU A 471 -20.84 16.63 -23.56
CA LEU A 471 -20.37 16.23 -22.22
C LEU A 471 -19.41 17.23 -21.59
N VAL A 472 -18.61 17.95 -22.38
CA VAL A 472 -17.59 18.88 -21.87
C VAL A 472 -18.15 20.30 -21.94
N ALA A 473 -18.46 20.89 -20.79
CA ALA A 473 -19.01 22.24 -20.71
C ALA A 473 -18.15 23.26 -21.49
N ASN A 474 -18.79 23.97 -22.44
CA ASN A 474 -18.15 24.93 -23.36
C ASN A 474 -16.99 24.35 -24.20
N ALA A 475 -16.93 23.02 -24.36
CA ALA A 475 -15.79 22.32 -24.96
C ALA A 475 -14.44 22.76 -24.34
N SER A 476 -14.42 22.94 -23.01
CA SER A 476 -13.25 23.35 -22.24
C SER A 476 -12.88 22.22 -21.27
N PHE A 477 -11.86 21.44 -21.64
CA PHE A 477 -11.31 20.41 -20.76
C PHE A 477 -10.72 21.03 -19.50
N ASP A 478 -10.83 20.33 -18.37
CA ASP A 478 -10.19 20.76 -17.14
C ASP A 478 -8.67 20.63 -17.25
N LEU A 479 -8.19 19.52 -17.83
CA LEU A 479 -6.78 19.28 -18.07
C LEU A 479 -6.55 18.58 -19.41
N VAL A 480 -5.58 19.09 -20.19
CA VAL A 480 -5.04 18.41 -21.37
C VAL A 480 -3.56 18.11 -21.14
N LEU A 481 -3.18 16.85 -21.24
CA LEU A 481 -1.78 16.42 -21.21
C LEU A 481 -1.28 16.20 -22.64
N LEU A 482 -0.21 16.90 -23.00
CA LEU A 482 0.43 16.86 -24.30
C LEU A 482 1.86 16.34 -24.22
N GLY A 483 2.30 15.69 -25.30
CA GLY A 483 3.71 15.40 -25.56
C GLY A 483 4.29 16.30 -26.65
N VAL A 484 5.61 16.21 -26.85
CA VAL A 484 6.33 16.93 -27.91
C VAL A 484 7.12 15.96 -28.77
N GLY A 485 6.88 15.97 -30.09
CA GLY A 485 7.66 15.26 -31.10
C GLY A 485 9.08 15.81 -31.25
N THR A 486 10.01 15.01 -31.77
CA THR A 486 11.38 15.49 -32.08
C THR A 486 11.41 16.54 -33.21
N ASP A 487 10.34 16.62 -33.98
CA ASP A 487 10.03 17.62 -35.01
C ASP A 487 9.08 18.72 -34.50
N GLY A 488 8.81 18.80 -33.19
CA GLY A 488 7.93 19.79 -32.58
C GLY A 488 6.43 19.59 -32.83
N HIS A 489 6.00 18.45 -33.37
CA HIS A 489 4.58 18.09 -33.38
C HIS A 489 4.05 17.92 -31.95
N THR A 490 2.76 18.07 -31.77
CA THR A 490 2.04 17.74 -30.53
C THR A 490 0.66 17.23 -30.88
N ALA A 491 0.07 16.37 -30.04
CA ALA A 491 -1.04 15.52 -30.47
C ALA A 491 -0.67 14.82 -31.78
N SER A 492 -1.56 14.83 -32.77
CA SER A 492 -1.23 14.46 -34.15
C SER A 492 -1.25 15.68 -35.09
N LEU A 493 -0.84 16.86 -34.61
CA LEU A 493 -0.66 18.08 -35.41
C LEU A 493 0.80 18.20 -35.85
N PHE A 494 1.08 18.03 -37.14
CA PHE A 494 2.44 17.94 -37.69
C PHE A 494 2.93 19.24 -38.35
N PRO A 495 4.25 19.51 -38.35
CA PRO A 495 4.84 20.61 -39.10
C PRO A 495 4.40 20.62 -40.57
N ARG A 496 4.09 21.81 -41.10
CA ARG A 496 3.66 22.06 -42.48
C ARG A 496 2.30 21.46 -42.86
N SER A 497 1.59 20.82 -41.94
CA SER A 497 0.18 20.47 -42.11
C SER A 497 -0.71 21.67 -41.75
N GLU A 498 -1.72 21.96 -42.57
CA GLU A 498 -2.69 23.02 -42.26
C GLU A 498 -3.85 22.53 -41.38
N SER A 499 -4.10 21.22 -41.37
CA SER A 499 -5.22 20.61 -40.66
C SER A 499 -5.12 20.80 -39.15
N GLY A 500 -6.14 21.43 -38.56
CA GLY A 500 -6.28 21.57 -37.10
C GLY A 500 -5.46 22.67 -36.45
N LEU A 501 -4.70 23.48 -37.19
CA LEU A 501 -3.96 24.62 -36.62
C LEU A 501 -4.83 25.86 -36.41
N GLU A 502 -5.77 26.10 -37.33
CA GLU A 502 -6.69 27.25 -37.36
C GLU A 502 -8.08 26.77 -37.82
N GLY A 503 -9.14 27.55 -37.57
CA GLY A 503 -10.49 27.26 -38.06
C GLY A 503 -11.45 26.61 -37.06
N ALA A 504 -12.59 26.17 -37.59
CA ALA A 504 -13.76 25.75 -36.82
C ALA A 504 -13.81 24.28 -36.33
N PRO A 505 -13.25 23.26 -37.02
CA PRO A 505 -13.41 21.88 -36.53
C PRO A 505 -12.62 21.67 -35.24
N THR A 506 -13.28 21.13 -34.23
CA THR A 506 -12.71 20.82 -32.91
C THR A 506 -11.90 19.53 -32.93
N VAL A 507 -12.23 18.61 -33.83
CA VAL A 507 -11.54 17.34 -34.09
C VAL A 507 -11.27 17.26 -35.58
N VAL A 508 -10.08 16.82 -35.99
CA VAL A 508 -9.66 16.77 -37.39
C VAL A 508 -8.95 15.46 -37.71
N LEU A 509 -8.99 15.05 -38.97
CA LEU A 509 -8.07 14.07 -39.52
C LEU A 509 -6.77 14.76 -39.96
N THR A 510 -5.64 14.13 -39.67
CA THR A 510 -4.31 14.64 -40.02
C THR A 510 -3.44 13.54 -40.63
N GLU A 511 -2.36 13.96 -41.27
CA GLU A 511 -1.41 13.05 -41.93
C GLU A 511 -0.02 13.18 -41.30
N SER A 512 0.43 12.07 -40.70
CA SER A 512 1.76 11.94 -40.14
C SER A 512 2.78 11.64 -41.24
N PRO A 513 4.00 12.22 -41.18
CA PRO A 513 5.08 11.86 -42.10
C PRO A 513 5.59 10.42 -41.88
N VAL A 514 5.23 9.78 -40.76
CA VAL A 514 5.66 8.43 -40.39
C VAL A 514 4.44 7.53 -40.23
N LYS A 515 4.55 6.26 -40.65
CA LYS A 515 3.46 5.28 -40.50
C LYS A 515 3.07 5.05 -39.03
N PRO A 516 1.79 4.73 -38.76
CA PRO A 516 0.65 4.83 -39.68
C PRO A 516 0.38 6.31 -40.08
N HIS A 517 0.04 6.59 -41.34
CA HIS A 517 -0.02 7.99 -41.81
C HIS A 517 -1.25 8.74 -41.29
N GLN A 518 -2.45 8.20 -41.48
CA GLN A 518 -3.66 8.87 -41.00
C GLN A 518 -3.77 8.83 -39.47
N ARG A 519 -4.21 9.96 -38.92
CA ARG A 519 -4.46 10.19 -37.50
C ARG A 519 -5.78 10.95 -37.32
N MET A 520 -6.40 10.79 -36.17
CA MET A 520 -7.44 11.68 -35.67
C MET A 520 -6.85 12.50 -34.51
N SER A 521 -7.12 13.79 -34.43
CA SER A 521 -6.54 14.69 -33.44
C SER A 521 -7.54 15.74 -32.98
N LEU A 522 -7.46 16.14 -31.71
CA LEU A 522 -8.02 17.42 -31.27
C LEU A 522 -7.30 18.55 -32.02
N SER A 523 -8.04 19.58 -32.40
CA SER A 523 -7.49 20.77 -33.04
C SER A 523 -6.84 21.71 -32.01
N LEU A 524 -5.89 22.51 -32.48
CA LEU A 524 -5.19 23.49 -31.65
C LEU A 524 -6.15 24.52 -31.00
N PRO A 525 -7.19 25.03 -31.70
CA PRO A 525 -8.22 25.86 -31.07
C PRO A 525 -8.94 25.17 -29.89
N LEU A 526 -9.25 23.87 -29.99
CA LEU A 526 -9.90 23.13 -28.90
C LEU A 526 -8.93 22.92 -27.73
N ILE A 527 -7.69 22.52 -28.00
CA ILE A 527 -6.64 22.37 -26.96
C ILE A 527 -6.48 23.68 -26.16
N ASN A 528 -6.48 24.82 -26.86
CA ASN A 528 -6.32 26.15 -26.24
C ASN A 528 -7.56 26.67 -25.50
N ARG A 529 -8.68 25.92 -25.46
CA ARG A 529 -9.83 26.19 -24.59
C ARG A 529 -9.71 25.53 -23.22
N ALA A 530 -8.75 24.63 -23.02
CA ALA A 530 -8.58 23.93 -21.76
C ALA A 530 -8.21 24.89 -20.60
N ARG A 531 -8.66 24.57 -19.38
CA ARG A 531 -8.32 25.33 -18.18
C ARG A 531 -6.86 25.13 -17.80
N GLN A 532 -6.33 23.93 -17.99
CA GLN A 532 -4.92 23.62 -17.82
C GLN A 532 -4.41 22.79 -19.00
N VAL A 533 -3.22 23.12 -19.47
CA VAL A 533 -2.49 22.31 -20.45
C VAL A 533 -1.11 22.01 -19.88
N PHE A 534 -0.83 20.73 -19.69
CA PHE A 534 0.47 20.25 -19.23
C PHE A 534 1.22 19.66 -20.41
N VAL A 535 2.48 20.04 -20.58
CA VAL A 535 3.34 19.52 -21.65
C VAL A 535 4.48 18.72 -21.03
N LEU A 536 4.52 17.42 -21.31
CA LEU A 536 5.55 16.51 -20.83
C LEU A 536 6.62 16.28 -21.89
N VAL A 537 7.88 16.53 -21.53
CA VAL A 537 9.06 16.30 -22.36
C VAL A 537 10.09 15.49 -21.58
N LEU A 538 10.38 14.28 -22.05
CA LEU A 538 11.27 13.34 -21.38
C LEU A 538 12.37 12.83 -22.32
N GLY A 539 13.56 12.67 -21.74
CA GLY A 539 14.69 11.94 -22.30
C GLY A 539 15.57 12.76 -23.24
N LYS A 540 16.85 12.35 -23.30
CA LYS A 540 17.90 12.99 -24.10
C LYS A 540 17.55 13.21 -25.58
N GLY A 541 16.78 12.30 -26.18
CA GLY A 541 16.33 12.42 -27.57
C GLY A 541 15.46 13.65 -27.85
N LYS A 542 14.95 14.33 -26.81
CA LYS A 542 14.17 15.58 -26.93
C LYS A 542 15.02 16.84 -26.71
N HIS A 543 16.32 16.72 -26.46
CA HIS A 543 17.15 17.87 -26.13
C HIS A 543 17.23 18.92 -27.25
N ASP A 544 17.48 18.49 -28.48
CA ASP A 544 17.61 19.39 -29.63
C ASP A 544 16.34 20.18 -29.88
N ILE A 545 15.18 19.52 -29.85
CA ILE A 545 13.89 20.18 -30.05
C ILE A 545 13.55 21.11 -28.88
N THR A 546 13.85 20.71 -27.63
CA THR A 546 13.61 21.55 -26.44
C THR A 546 14.46 22.82 -26.49
N THR A 547 15.73 22.69 -26.86
CA THR A 547 16.65 23.82 -27.04
C THR A 547 16.16 24.74 -28.15
N LEU A 548 15.72 24.20 -29.29
CA LEU A 548 15.14 24.99 -30.37
C LEU A 548 13.87 25.73 -29.92
N LEU A 549 12.95 25.03 -29.26
CA LEU A 549 11.69 25.56 -28.75
C LEU A 549 11.89 26.67 -27.70
N SER A 550 13.01 26.68 -26.97
CA SER A 550 13.34 27.75 -26.03
C SER A 550 13.63 29.10 -26.71
N ARG A 551 14.01 29.09 -28.00
CA ARG A 551 14.46 30.28 -28.75
C ARG A 551 13.45 30.78 -29.78
N VAL A 552 12.61 29.89 -30.32
CA VAL A 552 11.66 30.24 -31.38
C VAL A 552 10.38 30.88 -30.82
N GLY A 553 9.81 31.82 -31.57
CA GLY A 553 8.54 32.45 -31.25
C GLY A 553 7.33 31.51 -31.43
N ARG A 554 6.14 32.10 -31.55
CA ARG A 554 4.90 31.38 -31.87
C ARG A 554 4.82 31.16 -33.39
N GLU A 555 5.12 29.94 -33.84
CA GLU A 555 5.13 29.54 -35.25
C GLU A 555 4.45 28.17 -35.44
N PRO A 556 3.12 28.03 -35.18
CA PRO A 556 2.42 26.74 -35.18
C PRO A 556 2.53 25.96 -36.50
N ARG A 557 2.65 26.65 -37.64
CA ARG A 557 2.85 25.99 -38.94
C ARG A 557 4.19 25.25 -39.06
N LYS A 558 5.20 25.70 -38.32
CA LYS A 558 6.54 25.08 -38.32
C LYS A 558 6.74 24.17 -37.13
N TRP A 559 6.26 24.59 -35.95
CA TRP A 559 6.34 23.86 -34.70
C TRP A 559 4.96 23.90 -34.02
N PRO A 560 4.07 22.93 -34.28
CA PRO A 560 2.70 22.94 -33.76
C PRO A 560 2.59 23.17 -32.26
N ILE A 561 3.49 22.59 -31.46
CA ILE A 561 3.55 22.83 -30.00
C ILE A 561 3.73 24.32 -29.63
N SER A 562 4.40 25.12 -30.47
CA SER A 562 4.59 26.56 -30.25
C SER A 562 3.28 27.35 -30.30
N GLY A 563 2.22 26.76 -30.87
CA GLY A 563 0.87 27.31 -30.92
C GLY A 563 0.00 27.02 -29.70
N VAL A 564 0.44 26.14 -28.79
CA VAL A 564 -0.26 25.84 -27.55
C VAL A 564 -0.13 27.05 -26.62
N SER A 565 -1.24 27.73 -26.43
CA SER A 565 -1.38 28.95 -25.64
C SER A 565 -2.84 29.04 -25.18
N PRO A 566 -3.18 28.40 -24.05
CA PRO A 566 -4.53 28.41 -23.51
C PRO A 566 -5.03 29.84 -23.30
N SER A 567 -6.21 30.15 -23.84
CA SER A 567 -6.74 31.52 -23.89
C SER A 567 -7.18 32.06 -22.52
N SER A 568 -7.79 31.21 -21.70
CA SER A 568 -8.23 31.51 -20.34
C SER A 568 -7.64 30.56 -19.30
N GLY A 569 -6.70 29.71 -19.72
CA GLY A 569 -6.12 28.64 -18.90
C GLY A 569 -4.65 28.86 -18.60
N GLN A 570 -4.03 27.86 -17.97
CA GLN A 570 -2.60 27.86 -17.68
C GLN A 570 -1.89 26.78 -18.49
N LEU A 571 -0.74 27.15 -19.06
CA LEU A 571 0.21 26.22 -19.67
C LEU A 571 1.35 25.96 -18.68
N VAL A 572 1.67 24.71 -18.43
CA VAL A 572 2.82 24.31 -17.58
C VAL A 572 3.67 23.31 -18.33
N TRP A 573 4.98 23.52 -18.31
CA TRP A 573 5.96 22.63 -18.92
C TRP A 573 6.58 21.73 -17.86
N TYR A 574 6.62 20.43 -18.14
CA TYR A 574 7.32 19.41 -17.36
C TYR A 574 8.43 18.86 -18.25
N VAL A 575 9.67 19.26 -17.98
CA VAL A 575 10.83 18.90 -18.82
C VAL A 575 11.89 18.26 -17.94
N ASP A 576 12.31 17.03 -18.25
CA ASP A 576 13.35 16.38 -17.45
C ASP A 576 14.74 16.97 -17.74
N TYR A 577 15.70 16.70 -16.86
CA TYR A 577 17.05 17.24 -17.03
C TYR A 577 17.74 16.74 -18.31
N GLU A 578 17.46 15.52 -18.78
CA GLU A 578 18.04 15.05 -20.04
C GLU A 578 17.50 15.83 -21.25
N ALA A 579 16.20 16.13 -21.29
CA ALA A 579 15.63 16.97 -22.33
C ALA A 579 16.04 18.44 -22.19
N LEU A 580 16.17 18.95 -20.96
CA LEU A 580 16.47 20.36 -20.72
C LEU A 580 17.96 20.70 -20.89
N LEU A 581 18.86 19.84 -20.41
CA LEU A 581 20.30 20.13 -20.27
C LEU A 581 21.19 19.28 -21.20
N GLY A 582 20.74 18.10 -21.63
CA GLY A 582 21.40 17.24 -22.63
C GLY A 582 22.23 16.08 -22.09
#